data_AF-A0A7Z9ZHL0-F1
#
_entry.id   AF-A0A7Z9ZHL0-F1
#
_cell.length_a   1.000
_cell.length_b   1.000
_cell.length_c   1.000
_cell.angle_alpha   90.00
_cell.angle_beta   90.00
_cell.angle_gamma   90.00
#
_symmetry.space_group_name_H-M   'P 1'
#
loop_
_entity.id
_entity.type
_entity.pdbx_description
1 polymer ?
#
loop_
_entity_poly.entity_id
_entity_poly.type
_entity_poly.pdbx_seq_one_letter_code
_entity_poly.pdbx_strand_id
1 'polypeptide(L)'
;MKVVVLATEGEKALIKVCGIPVARRLLHTLRAADLRDVIVVTGPDGRAVREALGDGADLGMRLAYMESEGALPVKRLETLLDGPFLVVEGNRILDERIVERLAEGQGMAIAYDSRARGGAQVIVEEGKVRALSSSAGDGAHVGACRCSPEVLPSLGGRDWATSLAQAVRSFHFAALDVAEIEPYVAEIRRELPTLWFRIESQEDAQRCKRALVEGAQKRTLDVLAWYVNRPIENWITYRIADLPITPNLMSLLTYGVAFLVTFLLLSGRLLPGAILSFAVNVMDGLDGKLARVKGMATRLGQLEHSFDLLYEQSWYAALAWAVHRLRGDPLPLALGLVALLFDSLARHISMQFRQVMGVSLA
;
A
#
# COMPACT_ATOMS: atom_id res chain seq x y z
N MET A 1 9.83 13.90 12.67
CA MET A 1 10.90 14.22 11.70
C MET A 1 10.25 14.82 10.45
N LYS A 2 10.89 15.81 9.80
CA LYS A 2 10.35 16.40 8.55
C LYS A 2 10.77 15.59 7.33
N VAL A 3 9.92 15.56 6.30
CA VAL A 3 10.21 14.89 5.02
C VAL A 3 10.12 15.90 3.89
N VAL A 4 11.11 15.92 3.02
CA VAL A 4 11.13 16.70 1.79
C VAL A 4 10.81 15.78 0.61
N VAL A 5 9.71 16.04 -0.08
CA VAL A 5 9.32 15.30 -1.29
C VAL A 5 9.70 16.12 -2.51
N LEU A 6 10.58 15.57 -3.35
CA LEU A 6 11.06 16.20 -4.58
C LEU A 6 10.13 15.86 -5.75
N ALA A 7 9.16 16.72 -6.01
CA ALA A 7 8.24 16.64 -7.15
C ALA A 7 8.57 17.72 -8.20
N THR A 8 9.86 17.92 -8.48
CA THR A 8 10.33 18.94 -9.45
C THR A 8 9.91 18.61 -10.88
N GLU A 9 9.94 17.33 -11.23
CA GLU A 9 9.38 16.79 -12.48
C GLU A 9 7.91 16.41 -12.27
N GLY A 10 7.05 17.43 -12.25
CA GLY A 10 5.62 17.29 -11.92
C GLY A 10 4.89 16.27 -12.80
N GLU A 11 5.24 16.18 -14.09
CA GLU A 11 4.65 15.22 -15.01
C GLU A 11 4.92 13.76 -14.61
N LYS A 12 6.10 13.46 -14.03
CA LYS A 12 6.45 12.10 -13.57
C LYS A 12 5.83 11.81 -12.20
N ALA A 13 5.86 12.79 -11.30
CA ALA A 13 5.25 12.71 -9.97
C ALA A 13 3.71 12.47 -10.04
N LEU A 14 3.08 12.92 -11.12
CA LEU A 14 1.65 12.80 -11.36
C LEU A 14 1.23 11.59 -12.20
N ILE A 15 2.17 10.77 -12.69
CA ILE A 15 1.83 9.49 -13.33
C ILE A 15 1.01 8.66 -12.34
N LYS A 16 -0.08 8.05 -12.81
CA LYS A 16 -0.98 7.26 -11.97
C LYS A 16 -0.56 5.80 -11.97
N VAL A 17 -0.49 5.21 -10.77
CA VAL A 17 -0.35 3.77 -10.57
C VAL A 17 -1.56 3.31 -9.76
N CYS A 18 -2.38 2.45 -10.36
CA CYS A 18 -3.66 2.01 -9.79
C CYS A 18 -4.59 3.19 -9.51
N GLY A 19 -4.73 4.08 -10.50
CA GLY A 19 -5.58 5.27 -10.45
C GLY A 19 -5.08 6.42 -9.56
N ILE A 20 -3.96 6.26 -8.84
CA ILE A 20 -3.47 7.24 -7.85
C ILE A 20 -2.12 7.81 -8.30
N PRO A 21 -1.93 9.14 -8.31
CA PRO A 21 -0.65 9.78 -8.61
C PRO A 21 0.49 9.25 -7.72
N VAL A 22 1.68 9.01 -8.29
CA VAL A 22 2.83 8.45 -7.57
C VAL A 22 3.19 9.29 -6.33
N ALA A 23 3.26 10.61 -6.46
CA ALA A 23 3.55 11.48 -5.31
C ALA A 23 2.46 11.39 -4.22
N ARG A 24 1.18 11.18 -4.59
CA ARG A 24 0.11 10.98 -3.61
C ARG A 24 0.23 9.62 -2.93
N ARG A 25 0.63 8.58 -3.66
CA ARG A 25 0.96 7.26 -3.08
C ARG A 25 2.09 7.36 -2.08
N LEU A 26 3.11 8.15 -2.38
CA LEU A 26 4.21 8.39 -1.44
C LEU A 26 3.70 9.00 -0.13
N LEU A 27 2.76 9.96 -0.16
CA LEU A 27 2.15 10.48 1.07
C LEU A 27 1.43 9.39 1.89
N HIS A 28 0.78 8.42 1.24
CA HIS A 28 0.19 7.27 1.93
C HIS A 28 1.27 6.42 2.63
N THR A 29 2.41 6.18 1.97
CA THR A 29 3.56 5.47 2.57
C THR A 29 4.14 6.25 3.75
N LEU A 30 4.34 7.57 3.61
CA LEU A 30 4.86 8.42 4.68
C LEU A 30 3.91 8.44 5.90
N ARG A 31 2.60 8.52 5.65
CA ARG A 31 1.58 8.46 6.70
C ARG A 31 1.60 7.13 7.46
N ALA A 32 1.81 6.02 6.75
CA ALA A 32 1.88 4.70 7.36
C ALA A 32 3.07 4.60 8.33
N ALA A 33 4.23 5.12 7.91
CA ALA A 33 5.44 5.28 8.73
C ALA A 33 5.36 6.44 9.79
N ASP A 34 4.17 6.97 10.07
CA ASP A 34 3.89 8.11 10.98
C ASP A 34 4.68 9.41 10.72
N LEU A 35 5.12 9.62 9.48
CA LEU A 35 5.80 10.84 9.03
C LEU A 35 4.80 11.84 8.44
N ARG A 36 4.34 12.77 9.27
CA ARG A 36 3.20 13.65 8.94
C ARG A 36 3.55 15.08 8.56
N ASP A 37 4.79 15.52 8.72
CA ASP A 37 5.23 16.88 8.40
C ASP A 37 6.05 16.88 7.11
N VAL A 38 5.43 17.30 6.01
CA VAL A 38 5.95 17.12 4.65
C VAL A 38 6.11 18.47 3.95
N ILE A 39 7.29 18.69 3.39
CA ILE A 39 7.59 19.81 2.50
C ILE A 39 7.68 19.27 1.09
N VAL A 40 6.74 19.65 0.23
CA VAL A 40 6.73 19.28 -1.19
C VAL A 40 7.48 20.36 -1.97
N VAL A 41 8.59 19.97 -2.60
CA VAL A 41 9.35 20.81 -3.51
C VAL A 41 8.89 20.53 -4.93
N THR A 42 8.29 21.52 -5.59
CA THR A 42 7.79 21.43 -6.95
C THR A 42 8.71 22.15 -7.93
N GLY A 43 8.58 21.84 -9.22
CA GLY A 43 9.19 22.62 -10.28
C GLY A 43 8.50 23.97 -10.45
N PRO A 44 8.92 24.78 -11.44
CA PRO A 44 8.19 25.97 -11.85
C PRO A 44 6.74 25.63 -12.22
N ASP A 45 5.77 26.44 -11.78
CA ASP A 45 4.34 26.21 -11.98
C ASP A 45 3.84 24.88 -11.36
N GLY A 46 4.17 24.66 -10.08
CA GLY A 46 3.81 23.47 -9.30
C GLY A 46 2.32 23.29 -9.00
N ARG A 47 1.44 24.02 -9.70
CA ARG A 47 -0.01 24.06 -9.46
C ARG A 47 -0.66 22.68 -9.59
N ALA A 48 -0.34 21.94 -10.66
CA ALA A 48 -0.91 20.61 -10.88
C ALA A 48 -0.54 19.63 -9.75
N VAL A 49 0.69 19.70 -9.24
CA VAL A 49 1.14 18.89 -8.10
C VAL A 49 0.37 19.29 -6.84
N ARG A 50 0.25 20.59 -6.55
CA ARG A 50 -0.49 21.10 -5.40
C ARG A 50 -1.98 20.71 -5.45
N GLU A 51 -2.63 20.81 -6.61
CA GLU A 51 -4.03 20.40 -6.79
C GLU A 51 -4.21 18.88 -6.57
N ALA A 52 -3.27 18.08 -7.06
CA ALA A 52 -3.33 16.62 -6.91
C ALA A 52 -3.05 16.12 -5.48
N LEU A 53 -2.19 16.82 -4.73
CA LEU A 53 -1.80 16.44 -3.37
C LEU A 53 -2.66 17.10 -2.28
N GLY A 54 -3.22 18.29 -2.53
CA GLY A 54 -4.06 19.03 -1.58
C GLY A 54 -3.28 19.66 -0.43
N ASP A 55 -3.92 19.91 0.70
CA ASP A 55 -3.27 20.38 1.93
C ASP A 55 -2.83 19.24 2.86
N GLY A 56 -3.20 18.00 2.50
CA GLY A 56 -2.96 16.77 3.25
C GLY A 56 -3.82 16.57 4.49
N ALA A 57 -4.82 17.43 4.73
CA ALA A 57 -5.74 17.29 5.85
C ALA A 57 -6.53 15.97 5.80
N ASP A 58 -6.90 15.50 4.59
CA ASP A 58 -7.55 14.21 4.35
C ASP A 58 -6.68 13.00 4.74
N LEU A 59 -5.37 13.19 4.80
CA LEU A 59 -4.40 12.20 5.23
C LEU A 59 -3.96 12.40 6.69
N GLY A 60 -4.45 13.44 7.38
CA GLY A 60 -4.00 13.82 8.72
C GLY A 60 -2.52 14.25 8.74
N MET A 61 -2.06 14.89 7.65
CA MET A 61 -0.70 15.36 7.43
C MET A 61 -0.67 16.89 7.32
N ARG A 62 0.51 17.49 7.51
CA ARG A 62 0.78 18.90 7.29
C ARG A 62 1.67 19.03 6.06
N LEU A 63 1.14 19.63 4.99
CA LEU A 63 1.89 19.85 3.77
C LEU A 63 2.26 21.33 3.63
N ALA A 64 3.54 21.59 3.41
CA ALA A 64 4.05 22.87 2.92
C ALA A 64 4.56 22.70 1.49
N TYR A 65 4.47 23.76 0.70
CA TYR A 65 4.88 23.74 -0.71
C TYR A 65 5.96 24.78 -0.97
N MET A 66 6.96 24.40 -1.75
CA MET A 66 8.03 25.29 -2.18
C MET A 66 8.35 25.04 -3.65
N GLU A 67 8.63 26.10 -4.39
CA GLU A 67 9.10 25.98 -5.77
C GLU A 67 10.64 26.00 -5.81
N SER A 68 11.18 25.26 -6.76
CA SER A 68 12.60 25.21 -7.07
C SER A 68 12.80 25.11 -8.59
N GLU A 69 13.73 25.88 -9.13
CA GLU A 69 14.15 25.76 -10.54
C GLU A 69 15.22 24.67 -10.73
N GLY A 70 15.67 24.01 -9.65
CA GLY A 70 16.73 23.01 -9.67
C GLY A 70 16.54 21.91 -8.63
N ALA A 71 17.57 21.65 -7.82
CA ALA A 71 17.51 20.70 -6.72
C ALA A 71 16.67 21.24 -5.53
N LEU A 72 17.25 21.33 -4.33
CA LEU A 72 16.56 21.84 -3.16
C LEU A 72 16.63 23.38 -3.06
N PRO A 73 15.54 24.08 -2.67
CA PRO A 73 15.56 25.51 -2.38
C PRO A 73 16.19 25.79 -1.00
N VAL A 74 17.51 25.56 -0.91
CA VAL A 74 18.30 25.49 0.35
C VAL A 74 18.00 26.63 1.31
N LYS A 75 18.07 27.89 0.86
CA LYS A 75 17.86 29.07 1.73
C LYS A 75 16.53 29.07 2.48
N ARG A 76 15.46 28.52 1.87
CA ARG A 76 14.15 28.42 2.52
C ARG A 76 14.03 27.18 3.39
N LEU A 77 14.78 26.13 3.08
CA LEU A 77 14.78 24.90 3.86
C LEU A 77 15.63 25.01 5.12
N GLU A 78 16.73 25.78 5.08
CA GLU A 78 17.57 26.06 6.26
C GLU A 78 16.78 26.67 7.42
N THR A 79 15.73 27.45 7.15
CA THR A 79 14.88 28.05 8.20
C THR A 79 13.78 27.12 8.72
N LEU A 80 13.60 25.95 8.09
CA LEU A 80 12.57 24.98 8.44
C LEU A 80 13.14 23.65 8.93
N LEU A 81 14.40 23.33 8.63
CA LEU A 81 15.02 22.04 8.90
C LEU A 81 16.12 22.18 9.95
N ASP A 82 15.72 22.21 11.22
CA ASP A 82 16.63 22.36 12.36
C ASP A 82 17.21 21.02 12.88
N GLY A 83 16.77 19.90 12.31
CA GLY A 83 17.19 18.55 12.72
C GLY A 83 17.21 17.57 11.55
N PRO A 84 17.43 16.27 11.80
CA PRO A 84 17.42 15.25 10.76
C PRO A 84 16.12 15.29 9.95
N PHE A 85 16.23 15.04 8.65
CA PHE A 85 15.11 15.02 7.73
C PHE A 85 15.31 13.94 6.68
N LEU A 86 14.22 13.52 6.04
CA LEU A 86 14.30 12.66 4.86
C LEU A 86 14.15 13.49 3.59
N VAL A 87 14.82 13.06 2.53
CA VAL A 87 14.52 13.50 1.17
C VAL A 87 14.07 12.29 0.38
N VAL A 88 12.93 12.40 -0.29
CA VAL A 88 12.37 11.33 -1.13
C VAL A 88 11.98 11.88 -2.48
N GLU A 89 12.40 11.22 -3.55
CA GLU A 89 12.02 11.55 -4.91
C GLU A 89 10.54 11.26 -5.15
N GLY A 90 9.80 12.25 -5.68
CA GLY A 90 8.35 12.22 -5.85
C GLY A 90 7.85 11.30 -6.96
N ASN A 91 8.74 10.75 -7.78
CA ASN A 91 8.45 9.74 -8.80
C ASN A 91 8.77 8.30 -8.33
N ARG A 92 8.92 8.10 -7.00
CA ARG A 92 9.19 6.79 -6.41
C ARG A 92 7.96 6.21 -5.72
N ILE A 93 7.79 4.90 -5.87
CA ILE A 93 6.93 4.09 -5.01
C ILE A 93 7.85 3.31 -4.09
N LEU A 94 7.65 3.44 -2.78
CA LEU A 94 8.48 2.82 -1.76
C LEU A 94 7.62 1.96 -0.82
N ASP A 95 8.19 0.85 -0.40
CA ASP A 95 7.74 0.08 0.76
C ASP A 95 7.88 0.92 2.03
N GLU A 96 6.87 0.85 2.90
CA GLU A 96 6.84 1.53 4.20
C GLU A 96 8.10 1.25 5.03
N ARG A 97 8.55 -0.01 5.02
CA ARG A 97 9.71 -0.45 5.79
C ARG A 97 11.00 0.28 5.40
N ILE A 98 11.15 0.68 4.14
CA ILE A 98 12.33 1.43 3.69
C ILE A 98 12.35 2.81 4.36
N VAL A 99 11.19 3.45 4.42
CA VAL A 99 11.02 4.79 5.01
C VAL A 99 11.21 4.72 6.52
N GLU A 100 10.64 3.73 7.20
CA GLU A 100 10.81 3.50 8.64
C GLU A 100 12.28 3.30 9.01
N ARG A 101 12.99 2.41 8.31
CA ARG A 101 14.41 2.12 8.58
C ARG A 101 15.29 3.35 8.35
N LEU A 102 15.00 4.17 7.34
CA LEU A 102 15.66 5.47 7.17
C LEU A 102 15.29 6.46 8.29
N ALA A 103 14.06 6.46 8.78
CA ALA A 103 13.60 7.37 9.83
C ALA A 103 14.19 7.06 11.21
N GLU A 104 14.38 5.78 11.52
CA GLU A 104 14.97 5.30 12.78
C GLU A 104 16.50 5.34 12.78
N GLY A 105 17.12 5.35 11.60
CA GLY A 105 18.57 5.35 11.43
C GLY A 105 19.28 6.53 12.11
N GLN A 106 20.53 6.32 12.49
CA GLN A 106 21.43 7.36 13.02
C GLN A 106 22.27 7.98 11.90
N GLY A 107 22.60 9.27 12.04
CA GLY A 107 23.41 9.99 11.07
C GLY A 107 22.70 10.20 9.73
N MET A 108 23.48 10.34 8.66
CA MET A 108 22.99 10.42 7.28
C MET A 108 23.07 9.05 6.61
N ALA A 109 22.11 8.74 5.74
CA ALA A 109 22.07 7.46 5.04
C ALA A 109 21.43 7.58 3.66
N ILE A 110 21.84 6.74 2.73
CA ILE A 110 21.24 6.61 1.40
C ILE A 110 20.71 5.19 1.25
N ALA A 111 19.43 5.05 0.88
CA ALA A 111 18.84 3.77 0.56
C ALA A 111 19.24 3.31 -0.85
N TYR A 112 19.68 2.08 -0.94
CA TYR A 112 20.01 1.41 -2.20
C TYR A 112 19.54 -0.04 -2.17
N ASP A 113 19.41 -0.67 -3.33
CA ASP A 113 19.06 -2.08 -3.47
C ASP A 113 20.19 -2.82 -4.19
N SER A 114 20.92 -3.66 -3.46
CA SER A 114 22.02 -4.46 -3.98
C SER A 114 21.60 -5.50 -5.03
N ARG A 115 20.30 -5.83 -5.09
CA ARG A 115 19.74 -6.79 -6.07
C ARG A 115 19.33 -6.13 -7.37
N ALA A 116 19.17 -4.81 -7.37
CA ALA A 116 18.69 -4.05 -8.51
C ALA A 116 19.84 -3.38 -9.28
N ARG A 117 19.64 -3.18 -10.58
CA ARG A 117 20.54 -2.47 -11.48
C ARG A 117 19.75 -1.48 -12.34
N GLY A 118 20.40 -0.40 -12.79
CA GLY A 118 19.80 0.64 -13.62
C GLY A 118 19.45 1.92 -12.85
N GLY A 119 19.42 3.05 -13.57
CA GLY A 119 19.36 4.38 -12.96
C GLY A 119 20.65 4.73 -12.21
N ALA A 120 20.58 5.69 -11.29
CA ALA A 120 21.72 6.02 -10.42
C ALA A 120 22.11 4.80 -9.57
N GLN A 121 23.37 4.40 -9.67
CA GLN A 121 24.01 3.32 -8.92
C GLN A 121 24.77 3.89 -7.72
N VAL A 122 24.77 3.15 -6.63
CA VAL A 122 25.46 3.46 -5.38
C VAL A 122 26.71 2.60 -5.29
N ILE A 123 27.86 3.24 -5.04
CA ILE A 123 29.13 2.55 -4.79
C ILE A 123 29.37 2.56 -3.28
N VAL A 124 29.55 1.38 -2.70
CA VAL A 124 29.62 1.15 -1.25
C VAL A 124 31.00 0.62 -0.87
N GLU A 125 31.61 1.22 0.14
CA GLU A 125 32.89 0.80 0.70
C GLU A 125 32.77 0.82 2.23
N GLU A 126 33.06 -0.31 2.90
CA GLU A 126 32.96 -0.45 4.36
C GLU A 126 31.61 0.03 4.96
N GLY A 127 30.50 -0.27 4.28
CA GLY A 127 29.15 0.12 4.73
C GLY A 127 28.81 1.61 4.52
N LYS A 128 29.64 2.36 3.79
CA LYS A 128 29.45 3.78 3.49
C LYS A 128 29.28 4.00 2.00
N VAL A 129 28.47 4.99 1.64
CA VAL A 129 28.35 5.41 0.25
C VAL A 129 29.55 6.26 -0.13
N ARG A 130 30.34 5.77 -1.08
CA ARG A 130 31.55 6.44 -1.56
C ARG A 130 31.26 7.37 -2.74
N ALA A 131 30.35 6.95 -3.61
CA ALA A 131 29.97 7.72 -4.80
C ALA A 131 28.60 7.27 -5.33
N LEU A 132 27.99 8.16 -6.13
CA LEU A 132 26.86 7.85 -6.99
C LEU A 132 27.33 7.91 -8.45
N SER A 133 26.94 6.92 -9.24
CA SER A 133 27.34 6.75 -10.64
C SER A 133 26.10 6.47 -11.50
N SER A 134 26.13 6.80 -12.79
CA SER A 134 25.02 6.51 -13.71
C SER A 134 25.12 5.13 -14.37
N SER A 135 26.25 4.44 -14.26
CA SER A 135 26.54 3.25 -15.07
C SER A 135 26.93 2.00 -14.28
N ALA A 136 27.63 2.14 -13.14
CA ALA A 136 28.14 1.00 -12.38
C ALA A 136 28.17 1.29 -10.87
N GLY A 137 27.89 0.26 -10.07
CA GLY A 137 27.96 0.28 -8.61
C GLY A 137 27.43 -1.02 -8.01
N ASP A 138 27.36 -1.05 -6.68
CA ASP A 138 26.99 -2.23 -5.88
C ASP A 138 25.47 -2.44 -5.81
N GLY A 139 24.69 -1.42 -6.14
CA GLY A 139 23.24 -1.52 -6.31
C GLY A 139 22.58 -0.22 -6.77
N ALA A 140 21.28 -0.28 -7.05
CA ALA A 140 20.54 0.87 -7.55
C ALA A 140 20.06 1.79 -6.40
N HIS A 141 20.15 3.10 -6.60
CA HIS A 141 19.60 4.08 -5.68
C HIS A 141 18.06 4.04 -5.70
N VAL A 142 17.50 3.85 -4.51
CA VAL A 142 16.06 3.66 -4.31
C VAL A 142 15.29 5.00 -4.45
N GLY A 143 15.97 6.13 -4.31
CA GLY A 143 15.37 7.48 -4.40
C GLY A 143 14.95 8.06 -3.05
N ALA A 144 15.53 7.56 -1.95
CA ALA A 144 15.32 8.08 -0.60
C ALA A 144 16.62 8.16 0.18
N CYS A 145 16.79 9.23 0.95
CA CYS A 145 17.93 9.40 1.85
C CYS A 145 17.54 10.13 3.13
N ARG A 146 18.32 9.88 4.19
CA ARG A 146 18.28 10.61 5.45
C ARG A 146 19.43 11.62 5.44
N CYS A 147 19.10 12.87 5.73
CA CYS A 147 20.02 13.99 5.73
C CYS A 147 20.02 14.70 7.10
N SER A 148 21.11 15.40 7.39
CA SER A 148 21.25 16.36 8.48
C SER A 148 21.27 17.79 7.91
N PRO A 149 20.95 18.82 8.71
CA PRO A 149 20.96 20.20 8.23
C PRO A 149 22.31 20.66 7.64
N GLU A 150 23.42 20.09 8.11
CA GLU A 150 24.77 20.43 7.64
C GLU A 150 25.03 20.14 6.15
N VAL A 151 24.29 19.21 5.54
CA VAL A 151 24.46 18.86 4.12
C VAL A 151 23.66 19.78 3.19
N LEU A 152 22.69 20.54 3.72
CA LEU A 152 21.79 21.38 2.93
C LEU A 152 22.53 22.30 1.94
N PRO A 153 23.63 22.99 2.29
CA PRO A 153 24.36 23.86 1.35
C PRO A 153 24.85 23.13 0.09
N SER A 154 25.07 21.81 0.17
CA SER A 154 25.51 20.99 -0.97
C SER A 154 24.37 20.43 -1.81
N LEU A 155 23.11 20.60 -1.39
CA LEU A 155 21.94 20.05 -2.06
C LEU A 155 21.18 21.05 -2.94
N GLY A 156 21.70 22.28 -3.10
CA GLY A 156 21.07 23.38 -3.84
C GLY A 156 21.53 23.60 -5.28
N GLY A 157 22.10 22.58 -5.93
CA GLY A 157 22.62 22.68 -7.29
C GLY A 157 21.54 22.72 -8.38
N ARG A 158 21.99 22.62 -9.64
CA ARG A 158 21.10 22.63 -10.82
C ARG A 158 20.12 21.46 -10.85
N ASP A 159 20.58 20.27 -10.48
CA ASP A 159 19.76 19.06 -10.48
C ASP A 159 20.03 18.23 -9.22
N TRP A 160 19.01 17.47 -8.80
CA TRP A 160 19.06 16.69 -7.57
C TRP A 160 20.16 15.62 -7.60
N ALA A 161 20.29 14.89 -8.71
CA ALA A 161 21.23 13.78 -8.81
C ALA A 161 22.69 14.24 -8.67
N THR A 162 23.07 15.31 -9.38
CA THR A 162 24.40 15.92 -9.28
C THR A 162 24.66 16.50 -7.89
N SER A 163 23.66 17.16 -7.31
CA SER A 163 23.79 17.75 -5.97
C SER A 163 23.98 16.68 -4.89
N LEU A 164 23.22 15.58 -4.96
CA LEU A 164 23.39 14.45 -4.06
C LEU A 164 24.75 13.77 -4.26
N ALA A 165 25.20 13.58 -5.52
CA ALA A 165 26.51 13.02 -5.81
C ALA A 165 27.65 13.89 -5.28
N GLN A 166 27.51 15.23 -5.33
CA GLN A 166 28.45 16.16 -4.72
C GLN A 166 28.44 16.05 -3.19
N ALA A 167 27.26 16.01 -2.58
CA ALA A 167 27.11 15.84 -1.14
C ALA A 167 27.79 14.55 -0.64
N VAL A 168 27.63 13.44 -1.35
CA VAL A 168 28.30 12.16 -1.04
C VAL A 168 29.83 12.25 -1.05
N ARG A 169 30.41 13.13 -1.87
CA ARG A 169 31.88 13.32 -1.90
C ARG A 169 32.38 14.16 -0.72
N SER A 170 31.53 15.00 -0.15
CA SER A 170 31.88 15.95 0.90
C SER A 170 31.46 15.50 2.30
N PHE A 171 30.47 14.61 2.40
CA PHE A 171 29.87 14.18 3.65
C PHE A 171 29.76 12.65 3.72
N HIS A 172 29.68 12.13 4.95
CA HIS A 172 29.57 10.70 5.20
C HIS A 172 28.11 10.26 5.20
N PHE A 173 27.75 9.38 4.26
CA PHE A 173 26.46 8.70 4.23
C PHE A 173 26.66 7.20 4.49
N ALA A 174 25.92 6.65 5.45
CA ALA A 174 25.80 5.20 5.58
C ALA A 174 25.04 4.61 4.38
N ALA A 175 25.43 3.42 3.95
CA ALA A 175 24.71 2.68 2.93
C ALA A 175 23.62 1.82 3.59
N LEU A 176 22.34 2.10 3.31
CA LEU A 176 21.22 1.28 3.78
C LEU A 176 20.79 0.36 2.64
N ASP A 177 21.16 -0.92 2.71
CA ASP A 177 20.69 -1.91 1.74
C ASP A 177 19.28 -2.35 2.08
N VAL A 178 18.34 -2.06 1.18
CA VAL A 178 16.93 -2.46 1.37
C VAL A 178 16.74 -3.97 1.22
N ALA A 179 17.72 -4.69 0.64
CA ALA A 179 17.69 -6.15 0.55
C ALA A 179 17.85 -6.85 1.90
N GLU A 180 18.47 -6.18 2.88
CA GLU A 180 18.72 -6.70 4.23
C GLU A 180 17.55 -6.45 5.20
N ILE A 181 16.55 -5.69 4.78
CA ILE A 181 15.36 -5.41 5.60
C ILE A 181 14.53 -6.69 5.72
N GLU A 182 14.05 -6.99 6.94
CA GLU A 182 13.28 -8.20 7.24
C GLU A 182 12.06 -8.35 6.28
N PRO A 183 11.95 -9.48 5.56
CA PRO A 183 10.97 -9.62 4.50
C PRO A 183 9.56 -9.92 5.03
N TYR A 184 9.40 -10.30 6.29
CA TYR A 184 8.10 -10.75 6.81
C TYR A 184 7.11 -9.59 6.95
N VAL A 185 5.93 -9.74 6.33
CA VAL A 185 4.82 -8.79 6.42
C VAL A 185 3.64 -9.46 7.11
N ALA A 186 3.37 -9.05 8.35
CA ALA A 186 2.35 -9.64 9.21
C ALA A 186 0.92 -9.53 8.61
N GLU A 187 0.59 -8.41 7.97
CA GLU A 187 -0.75 -8.14 7.41
C GLU A 187 -1.17 -9.16 6.34
N ILE A 188 -0.20 -9.64 5.55
CA ILE A 188 -0.43 -10.62 4.48
C ILE A 188 0.10 -12.02 4.82
N ARG A 189 0.78 -12.17 5.97
CA ARG A 189 1.36 -13.42 6.48
C ARG A 189 2.33 -14.08 5.49
N ARG A 190 3.21 -13.27 4.88
CA ARG A 190 4.17 -13.70 3.85
C ARG A 190 5.52 -13.02 4.03
N GLU A 191 6.57 -13.70 3.60
CA GLU A 191 7.85 -13.08 3.33
C GLU A 191 7.80 -12.47 1.93
N LEU A 192 7.88 -11.14 1.88
CA LEU A 192 8.01 -10.37 0.65
C LEU A 192 9.23 -9.46 0.76
N PRO A 193 10.18 -9.55 -0.19
CA PRO A 193 11.26 -8.59 -0.27
C PRO A 193 10.69 -7.16 -0.37
N THR A 194 11.42 -6.18 0.17
CA THR A 194 11.03 -4.76 0.02
C THR A 194 10.88 -4.40 -1.45
N LEU A 195 9.81 -3.68 -1.74
CA LEU A 195 9.41 -3.34 -3.09
C LEU A 195 9.56 -1.84 -3.31
N TRP A 196 10.22 -1.46 -4.40
CA TRP A 196 10.33 -0.07 -4.81
C TRP A 196 10.34 0.06 -6.33
N PHE A 197 9.86 1.19 -6.84
CA PHE A 197 9.82 1.49 -8.27
C PHE A 197 10.18 2.95 -8.54
N ARG A 198 10.91 3.18 -9.64
CA ARG A 198 11.08 4.48 -10.27
C ARG A 198 10.08 4.59 -11.44
N ILE A 199 9.23 5.60 -11.42
CA ILE A 199 8.19 5.80 -12.43
C ILE A 199 8.58 6.96 -13.34
N GLU A 200 9.05 6.66 -14.54
CA GLU A 200 9.42 7.66 -15.55
C GLU A 200 8.46 7.64 -16.74
N SER A 201 7.71 6.56 -16.90
CA SER A 201 6.82 6.32 -18.03
C SER A 201 5.56 5.55 -17.62
N GLN A 202 4.59 5.50 -18.55
CA GLN A 202 3.40 4.66 -18.40
C GLN A 202 3.77 3.16 -18.38
N GLU A 203 4.85 2.76 -19.04
CA GLU A 203 5.31 1.37 -18.99
C GLU A 203 5.78 0.98 -17.59
N ASP A 204 6.54 1.88 -16.92
CA ASP A 204 6.96 1.67 -15.54
C ASP A 204 5.75 1.57 -14.59
N ALA A 205 4.75 2.43 -14.81
CA ALA A 205 3.49 2.39 -14.06
C ALA A 205 2.76 1.05 -14.22
N GLN A 206 2.72 0.48 -15.44
CA GLN A 206 2.12 -0.84 -15.66
C GLN A 206 2.94 -1.97 -15.03
N ARG A 207 4.27 -1.92 -15.09
CA ARG A 207 5.14 -2.91 -14.40
C ARG A 207 4.93 -2.86 -12.89
N CYS A 208 4.92 -1.65 -12.32
CA CYS A 208 4.66 -1.44 -10.91
C CYS A 208 3.27 -1.94 -10.50
N LYS A 209 2.23 -1.62 -11.29
CA LYS A 209 0.87 -2.11 -11.05
C LYS A 209 0.79 -3.63 -10.98
N ARG A 210 1.45 -4.35 -11.90
CA ARG A 210 1.50 -5.83 -11.87
C ARG A 210 2.12 -6.34 -10.57
N ALA A 211 3.27 -5.80 -10.20
CA ALA A 211 3.97 -6.19 -8.97
C ALA A 211 3.15 -5.89 -7.71
N LEU A 212 2.45 -4.75 -7.65
CA LEU A 212 1.57 -4.40 -6.55
C LEU A 212 0.38 -5.37 -6.43
N VAL A 213 -0.27 -5.71 -7.55
CA VAL A 213 -1.41 -6.65 -7.56
C VAL A 213 -0.98 -8.06 -7.14
N GLU A 214 0.16 -8.53 -7.64
CA GLU A 214 0.71 -9.84 -7.26
C GLU A 214 1.17 -9.89 -5.80
N GLY A 215 1.76 -8.79 -5.31
CA GLY A 215 2.20 -8.63 -3.92
C GLY A 215 1.04 -8.53 -2.92
N ALA A 216 -0.12 -7.99 -3.33
CA ALA A 216 -1.26 -7.75 -2.44
C ALA A 216 -2.00 -9.03 -1.99
N GLN A 217 -1.63 -10.21 -2.49
CA GLN A 217 -2.24 -11.47 -2.10
C GLN A 217 -1.83 -11.90 -0.68
N LYS A 218 -2.83 -12.07 0.20
CA LYS A 218 -2.65 -12.71 1.52
C LYS A 218 -2.35 -14.20 1.36
N ARG A 219 -1.53 -14.77 2.25
CA ARG A 219 -1.38 -16.21 2.36
C ARG A 219 -2.67 -16.79 2.93
N THR A 220 -3.33 -17.63 2.15
CA THR A 220 -4.52 -18.39 2.55
C THR A 220 -4.17 -19.87 2.62
N LEU A 221 -4.72 -20.58 3.60
CA LEU A 221 -4.56 -22.03 3.75
C LEU A 221 -5.52 -22.83 2.86
N ASP A 222 -6.58 -22.20 2.36
CA ASP A 222 -7.60 -22.83 1.53
C ASP A 222 -7.14 -23.01 0.07
N VAL A 223 -7.25 -24.25 -0.41
CA VAL A 223 -6.93 -24.68 -1.78
C VAL A 223 -7.80 -23.94 -2.80
N LEU A 224 -9.10 -23.77 -2.54
CA LEU A 224 -10.00 -23.06 -3.46
C LEU A 224 -9.62 -21.59 -3.54
N ALA A 225 -9.40 -20.94 -2.40
CA ALA A 225 -8.93 -19.57 -2.34
C ALA A 225 -7.59 -19.39 -3.10
N TRP A 226 -6.66 -20.34 -2.96
CA TRP A 226 -5.33 -20.22 -3.58
C TRP A 226 -5.30 -20.51 -5.08
N TYR A 227 -6.02 -21.54 -5.54
CA TYR A 227 -5.95 -21.98 -6.94
C TYR A 227 -7.05 -21.42 -7.82
N VAL A 228 -8.21 -21.06 -7.26
CA VAL A 228 -9.37 -20.57 -8.04
C VAL A 228 -9.59 -19.08 -7.78
N ASN A 229 -9.77 -18.66 -6.54
CA ASN A 229 -10.15 -17.27 -6.27
C ASN A 229 -9.00 -16.32 -6.57
N ARG A 230 -7.79 -16.60 -6.07
CA ARG A 230 -6.60 -15.76 -6.27
C ARG A 230 -6.36 -15.32 -7.72
N PRO A 231 -6.29 -16.22 -8.73
CA PRO A 231 -6.06 -15.78 -10.11
C PRO A 231 -7.21 -14.91 -10.64
N ILE A 232 -8.47 -15.23 -10.32
CA ILE A 232 -9.63 -14.45 -10.72
C ILE A 232 -9.59 -13.07 -10.06
N GLU A 233 -9.40 -13.02 -8.75
CA GLU A 233 -9.28 -11.79 -7.98
C GLU A 233 -8.14 -10.91 -8.46
N ASN A 234 -6.96 -11.47 -8.75
CA ASN A 234 -5.83 -10.71 -9.29
C ASN A 234 -6.16 -10.13 -10.66
N TRP A 235 -6.80 -10.92 -11.53
CA TRP A 235 -7.22 -10.44 -12.85
C TRP A 235 -8.24 -9.31 -12.73
N ILE A 236 -9.27 -9.47 -11.89
CA ILE A 236 -10.28 -8.43 -11.66
C ILE A 236 -9.62 -7.18 -11.07
N THR A 237 -8.85 -7.33 -9.98
CA THR A 237 -8.16 -6.23 -9.29
C THR A 237 -7.28 -5.45 -10.28
N TYR A 238 -6.50 -6.16 -11.11
CA TYR A 238 -5.69 -5.52 -12.14
C TYR A 238 -6.53 -4.68 -13.11
N ARG A 239 -7.73 -5.12 -13.50
CA ARG A 239 -8.59 -4.36 -14.41
C ARG A 239 -9.25 -3.16 -13.74
N ILE A 240 -9.69 -3.30 -12.49
CA ILE A 240 -10.46 -2.26 -11.79
C ILE A 240 -9.59 -1.29 -10.99
N ALA A 241 -8.30 -1.59 -10.78
CA ALA A 241 -7.40 -0.77 -9.97
C ALA A 241 -7.27 0.68 -10.48
N ASP A 242 -7.39 0.93 -11.78
CA ASP A 242 -7.31 2.29 -12.34
C ASP A 242 -8.63 3.07 -12.27
N LEU A 243 -9.74 2.38 -11.99
CA LEU A 243 -11.05 3.00 -11.87
C LEU A 243 -11.18 3.73 -10.53
N PRO A 244 -12.03 4.75 -10.42
CA PRO A 244 -12.30 5.47 -9.17
C PRO A 244 -13.17 4.65 -8.18
N ILE A 245 -13.00 3.33 -8.15
CA ILE A 245 -13.67 2.44 -7.20
C ILE A 245 -12.84 2.40 -5.91
N THR A 246 -13.42 2.87 -4.80
CA THR A 246 -12.79 2.79 -3.48
C THR A 246 -12.98 1.39 -2.87
N PRO A 247 -12.11 0.95 -1.94
CA PRO A 247 -12.30 -0.32 -1.22
C PRO A 247 -13.69 -0.41 -0.57
N ASN A 248 -14.10 0.61 0.16
CA ASN A 248 -15.41 0.64 0.83
C ASN A 248 -16.59 0.54 -0.16
N LEU A 249 -16.46 1.14 -1.36
CA LEU A 249 -17.48 0.99 -2.41
C LEU A 249 -17.52 -0.46 -2.91
N MET A 250 -16.36 -1.09 -3.07
CA MET A 250 -16.28 -2.51 -3.43
C MET A 250 -16.97 -3.39 -2.38
N SER A 251 -16.74 -3.17 -1.09
CA SER A 251 -17.42 -3.88 0.00
C SER A 251 -18.94 -3.69 -0.05
N LEU A 252 -19.42 -2.45 -0.27
CA LEU A 252 -20.85 -2.18 -0.40
C LEU A 252 -21.48 -2.92 -1.60
N LEU A 253 -20.78 -2.97 -2.74
CA LEU A 253 -21.21 -3.74 -3.91
C LEU A 253 -21.27 -5.24 -3.58
N THR A 254 -20.25 -5.77 -2.89
CA THR A 254 -20.23 -7.16 -2.42
C THR A 254 -21.44 -7.46 -1.53
N TYR A 255 -21.75 -6.59 -0.55
CA TYR A 255 -22.92 -6.75 0.32
C TYR A 255 -24.24 -6.72 -0.44
N GLY A 256 -24.39 -5.82 -1.41
CA GLY A 256 -25.58 -5.77 -2.27
C GLY A 256 -25.82 -7.09 -3.02
N VAL A 257 -24.76 -7.67 -3.57
CA VAL A 257 -24.82 -8.98 -4.24
C VAL A 257 -25.06 -10.12 -3.23
N ALA A 258 -24.46 -10.04 -2.05
CA ALA A 258 -24.63 -11.04 -1.00
C ALA A 258 -26.08 -11.11 -0.47
N PHE A 259 -26.75 -9.98 -0.26
CA PHE A 259 -28.16 -10.00 0.13
C PHE A 259 -29.09 -10.39 -1.03
N LEU A 260 -28.68 -10.16 -2.29
CA LEU A 260 -29.39 -10.71 -3.45
C LEU A 260 -29.34 -12.24 -3.45
N VAL A 261 -28.22 -12.87 -3.04
CA VAL A 261 -28.14 -14.33 -2.83
C VAL A 261 -29.18 -14.77 -1.79
N THR A 262 -29.25 -14.09 -0.64
CA THR A 262 -30.25 -14.38 0.41
C THR A 262 -31.68 -14.35 -0.16
N PHE A 263 -32.01 -13.32 -0.93
CA PHE A 263 -33.31 -13.19 -1.58
C PHE A 263 -33.60 -14.33 -2.57
N LEU A 264 -32.60 -14.73 -3.39
CA LEU A 264 -32.73 -15.83 -4.34
C LEU A 264 -32.99 -17.16 -3.63
N LEU A 265 -32.24 -17.43 -2.55
CA LEU A 265 -32.42 -18.62 -1.73
C LEU A 265 -33.81 -18.66 -1.10
N LEU A 266 -34.25 -17.57 -0.45
CA LEU A 266 -35.59 -17.46 0.13
C LEU A 266 -36.71 -17.65 -0.90
N SER A 267 -36.49 -17.20 -2.14
CA SER A 267 -37.42 -17.37 -3.26
C SER A 267 -37.43 -18.81 -3.84
N GLY A 268 -36.62 -19.72 -3.29
CA GLY A 268 -36.49 -21.11 -3.76
C GLY A 268 -35.60 -21.27 -5.00
N ARG A 269 -34.94 -20.20 -5.48
CA ARG A 269 -34.04 -20.24 -6.65
C ARG A 269 -32.63 -20.64 -6.21
N LEU A 270 -32.47 -21.91 -5.81
CA LEU A 270 -31.24 -22.41 -5.21
C LEU A 270 -30.02 -22.34 -6.15
N LEU A 271 -30.16 -22.75 -7.40
CA LEU A 271 -29.03 -22.78 -8.35
C LEU A 271 -28.47 -21.38 -8.66
N PRO A 272 -29.28 -20.36 -9.04
CA PRO A 272 -28.79 -19.00 -9.19
C PRO A 272 -28.17 -18.44 -7.90
N GLY A 273 -28.76 -18.74 -6.74
CA GLY A 273 -28.22 -18.35 -5.43
C GLY A 273 -26.83 -18.93 -5.19
N ALA A 274 -26.63 -20.22 -5.46
CA ALA A 274 -25.34 -20.91 -5.29
C ALA A 274 -24.25 -20.42 -6.25
N ILE A 275 -24.61 -20.12 -7.51
CA ILE A 275 -23.65 -19.53 -8.47
C ILE A 275 -23.23 -18.13 -8.00
N LEU A 276 -24.20 -17.32 -7.56
CA LEU A 276 -23.94 -15.96 -7.13
C LEU A 276 -23.19 -15.91 -5.79
N SER A 277 -23.39 -16.87 -4.88
CA SER A 277 -22.60 -16.98 -3.64
C SER A 277 -21.12 -17.24 -3.93
N PHE A 278 -20.81 -18.02 -4.96
CA PHE A 278 -19.43 -18.20 -5.43
C PHE A 278 -18.84 -16.88 -5.96
N ALA A 279 -19.63 -16.09 -6.69
CA ALA A 279 -19.19 -14.77 -7.14
C ALA A 279 -18.92 -13.82 -5.96
N VAL A 280 -19.78 -13.82 -4.93
CA VAL A 280 -19.58 -13.04 -3.70
C VAL A 280 -18.28 -13.45 -3.00
N ASN A 281 -17.98 -14.74 -2.91
CA ASN A 281 -16.74 -15.23 -2.31
C ASN A 281 -15.48 -14.70 -3.02
N VAL A 282 -15.52 -14.51 -4.34
CA VAL A 282 -14.45 -13.84 -5.10
C VAL A 282 -14.45 -12.33 -4.84
N MET A 283 -15.63 -11.70 -4.80
CA MET A 283 -15.78 -10.25 -4.61
C MET A 283 -15.31 -9.78 -3.23
N ASP A 284 -15.51 -10.59 -2.20
CA ASP A 284 -15.04 -10.35 -0.82
C ASP A 284 -13.50 -10.23 -0.73
N GLY A 285 -12.76 -10.90 -1.61
CA GLY A 285 -11.30 -10.73 -1.69
C GLY A 285 -10.83 -9.43 -2.36
N LEU A 286 -11.72 -8.76 -3.13
CA LEU A 286 -11.35 -7.63 -3.99
C LEU A 286 -11.14 -6.33 -3.24
N ASP A 287 -11.93 -6.04 -2.20
CA ASP A 287 -11.86 -4.79 -1.46
C ASP A 287 -10.53 -4.64 -0.72
N GLY A 288 -10.08 -5.68 -0.02
CA GLY A 288 -8.81 -5.72 0.68
C GLY A 288 -7.63 -5.66 -0.29
N LYS A 289 -7.74 -6.33 -1.44
CA LYS A 289 -6.71 -6.23 -2.49
C LYS A 289 -6.66 -4.81 -3.05
N LEU A 290 -7.80 -4.21 -3.36
CA LEU A 290 -7.88 -2.83 -3.80
C LEU A 290 -7.30 -1.88 -2.76
N ALA A 291 -7.59 -2.06 -1.47
CA ALA A 291 -7.05 -1.25 -0.40
C ALA A 291 -5.52 -1.28 -0.37
N ARG A 292 -4.92 -2.48 -0.45
CA ARG A 292 -3.46 -2.66 -0.47
C ARG A 292 -2.83 -2.11 -1.76
N VAL A 293 -3.39 -2.45 -2.91
CA VAL A 293 -2.89 -2.00 -4.23
C VAL A 293 -2.98 -0.49 -4.37
N LYS A 294 -3.99 0.15 -3.77
CA LYS A 294 -4.16 1.61 -3.79
C LYS A 294 -3.45 2.34 -2.64
N GLY A 295 -2.89 1.65 -1.64
CA GLY A 295 -2.35 2.28 -0.44
C GLY A 295 -3.42 2.94 0.43
N MET A 296 -4.67 2.49 0.30
CA MET A 296 -5.86 3.00 1.00
C MET A 296 -6.30 2.08 2.16
N ALA A 297 -5.38 1.31 2.74
CA ALA A 297 -5.70 0.53 3.94
C ALA A 297 -6.15 1.47 5.08
N THR A 298 -7.30 1.17 5.68
CA THR A 298 -7.84 1.95 6.81
C THR A 298 -8.17 1.03 7.98
N ARG A 299 -8.14 1.58 9.21
CA ARG A 299 -8.56 0.85 10.41
C ARG A 299 -10.08 0.56 10.45
N LEU A 300 -10.87 1.28 9.64
CA LEU A 300 -12.32 1.09 9.49
C LEU A 300 -12.69 -0.28 8.91
N GLY A 301 -11.77 -0.98 8.25
CA GLY A 301 -12.00 -2.34 7.74
C GLY A 301 -12.33 -3.37 8.82
N GLN A 302 -12.12 -3.06 10.10
CA GLN A 302 -12.57 -3.95 11.20
C GLN A 302 -14.10 -4.02 11.35
N LEU A 303 -14.84 -3.01 10.87
CA LEU A 303 -16.30 -3.03 10.86
C LEU A 303 -16.86 -3.90 9.71
N GLU A 304 -16.11 -4.05 8.61
CA GLU A 304 -16.49 -4.87 7.45
C GLU A 304 -16.76 -6.32 7.89
N HIS A 305 -15.93 -6.86 8.80
CA HIS A 305 -16.13 -8.18 9.40
C HIS A 305 -17.50 -8.43 10.04
N SER A 306 -18.19 -7.38 10.50
CA SER A 306 -19.53 -7.51 11.09
C SER A 306 -20.61 -7.70 10.02
N PHE A 307 -20.45 -7.06 8.86
CA PHE A 307 -21.37 -7.23 7.73
C PHE A 307 -21.13 -8.55 7.02
N ASP A 308 -19.88 -9.01 6.96
CA ASP A 308 -19.53 -10.33 6.42
C ASP A 308 -20.28 -11.43 7.18
N LEU A 309 -20.21 -11.37 8.51
CA LEU A 309 -20.96 -12.25 9.39
C LEU A 309 -22.46 -12.21 9.12
N LEU A 310 -23.03 -11.01 8.98
CA LEU A 310 -24.48 -10.84 8.82
C LEU A 310 -24.99 -11.49 7.54
N TYR A 311 -24.34 -11.26 6.40
CA TYR A 311 -24.81 -11.85 5.15
C TYR A 311 -24.57 -13.37 5.13
N GLU A 312 -23.46 -13.87 5.68
CA GLU A 312 -23.17 -15.32 5.75
C GLU A 312 -24.22 -16.05 6.59
N GLN A 313 -24.57 -15.50 7.76
CA GLN A 313 -25.66 -16.03 8.59
C GLN A 313 -27.00 -15.98 7.87
N SER A 314 -27.26 -14.92 7.10
CA SER A 314 -28.49 -14.82 6.31
C SER A 314 -28.58 -15.94 5.25
N TRP A 315 -27.45 -16.39 4.69
CA TRP A 315 -27.44 -17.52 3.74
C TRP A 315 -27.76 -18.85 4.40
N TYR A 316 -27.19 -19.14 5.57
CA TYR A 316 -27.55 -20.34 6.34
C TYR A 316 -29.05 -20.37 6.65
N ALA A 317 -29.60 -19.26 7.15
CA ALA A 317 -31.02 -19.14 7.46
C ALA A 317 -31.90 -19.30 6.20
N ALA A 318 -31.54 -18.62 5.11
CA ALA A 318 -32.28 -18.66 3.85
C ALA A 318 -32.26 -20.05 3.21
N LEU A 319 -31.12 -20.72 3.21
CA LEU A 319 -30.98 -22.08 2.68
C LEU A 319 -31.78 -23.08 3.52
N ALA A 320 -31.66 -23.02 4.85
CA ALA A 320 -32.43 -23.88 5.75
C ALA A 320 -33.94 -23.71 5.53
N TRP A 321 -34.41 -22.47 5.41
CA TRP A 321 -35.80 -22.14 5.09
C TRP A 321 -36.23 -22.69 3.72
N ALA A 322 -35.43 -22.46 2.68
CA ALA A 322 -35.75 -22.90 1.33
C ALA A 322 -35.84 -24.43 1.24
N VAL A 323 -34.91 -25.15 1.86
CA VAL A 323 -34.90 -26.62 1.88
C VAL A 323 -36.06 -27.16 2.73
N HIS A 324 -36.39 -26.52 3.86
CA HIS A 324 -37.57 -26.86 4.64
C HIS A 324 -38.86 -26.75 3.80
N ARG A 325 -39.02 -25.65 3.07
CA ARG A 325 -40.17 -25.44 2.17
C ARG A 325 -40.27 -26.49 1.07
N LEU A 326 -39.14 -26.99 0.56
CA LEU A 326 -39.10 -28.01 -0.49
C LEU A 326 -39.36 -29.43 0.05
N ARG A 327 -38.86 -29.75 1.25
CA ARG A 327 -38.99 -31.09 1.85
C ARG A 327 -40.29 -31.28 2.64
N GLY A 328 -40.83 -30.20 3.21
CA GLY A 328 -42.02 -30.24 4.07
C GLY A 328 -41.78 -30.71 5.50
N ASP A 329 -40.51 -30.95 5.89
CA ASP A 329 -40.14 -31.43 7.22
C ASP A 329 -39.22 -30.41 7.96
N PRO A 330 -39.25 -30.33 9.31
CA PRO A 330 -38.53 -29.29 10.05
C PRO A 330 -37.03 -29.56 10.24
N LEU A 331 -36.50 -30.71 9.81
CA LEU A 331 -35.09 -31.06 10.02
C LEU A 331 -34.10 -30.02 9.45
N PRO A 332 -34.30 -29.45 8.24
CA PRO A 332 -33.39 -28.44 7.70
C PRO A 332 -33.31 -27.18 8.56
N LEU A 333 -34.42 -26.77 9.21
CA LEU A 333 -34.43 -25.64 10.14
C LEU A 333 -33.62 -25.95 11.39
N ALA A 334 -33.78 -27.14 11.97
CA ALA A 334 -33.01 -27.57 13.14
C ALA A 334 -31.50 -27.60 12.83
N LEU A 335 -31.11 -28.18 11.68
CA LEU A 335 -29.72 -28.19 11.23
C LEU A 335 -29.18 -26.77 10.95
N GLY A 336 -30.00 -25.90 10.34
CA GLY A 336 -29.64 -24.51 10.11
C GLY A 336 -29.39 -23.73 11.39
N LEU A 337 -30.24 -23.91 12.42
CA LEU A 337 -30.05 -23.29 13.74
C LEU A 337 -28.77 -23.79 14.43
N VAL A 338 -28.50 -25.10 14.35
CA VAL A 338 -27.26 -25.68 14.87
C VAL A 338 -26.05 -25.10 14.15
N ALA A 339 -26.08 -25.01 12.81
CA ALA A 339 -25.00 -24.42 12.02
C ALA A 339 -24.74 -22.96 12.39
N LEU A 340 -25.80 -22.15 12.50
CA LEU A 340 -25.71 -20.74 12.94
C LEU A 340 -25.10 -20.60 14.33
N LEU A 341 -25.52 -21.45 15.27
CA LEU A 341 -25.03 -21.43 16.66
C LEU A 341 -23.53 -21.74 16.72
N PHE A 342 -23.09 -22.81 16.06
CA PHE A 342 -21.70 -23.23 16.10
C PHE A 342 -20.78 -22.32 15.27
N ASP A 343 -21.22 -21.80 14.13
CA ASP A 343 -20.46 -20.80 13.36
C ASP A 343 -20.28 -19.50 14.17
N SER A 344 -21.36 -19.01 14.79
CA SER A 344 -21.29 -17.82 15.66
C SER A 344 -20.36 -18.02 16.85
N LEU A 345 -20.42 -19.19 17.50
CA LEU A 345 -19.51 -19.55 18.59
C LEU A 345 -18.05 -19.61 18.12
N ALA A 346 -17.78 -20.28 16.99
CA ALA A 346 -16.43 -20.40 16.44
C ALA A 346 -15.80 -19.03 16.14
N ARG A 347 -16.57 -18.10 15.56
CA ARG A 347 -16.12 -16.73 15.31
C ARG A 347 -15.92 -15.94 16.59
N HIS A 348 -16.85 -16.08 17.55
CA HIS A 348 -16.69 -15.43 18.85
C HIS A 348 -15.40 -15.87 19.54
N ILE A 349 -15.11 -17.18 19.55
CA ILE A 349 -13.85 -17.73 20.07
C ILE A 349 -12.65 -17.12 19.34
N SER A 350 -12.66 -17.06 18.00
CA SER A 350 -11.56 -16.49 17.21
C SER A 350 -11.33 -14.99 17.50
N MET A 351 -12.41 -14.21 17.61
CA MET A 351 -12.35 -12.79 17.95
C MET A 351 -11.86 -12.56 19.39
N GLN A 352 -12.40 -13.30 20.35
CA GLN A 352 -11.98 -13.22 21.76
C GLN A 352 -10.52 -13.64 21.92
N PHE A 353 -10.09 -14.71 21.25
CA PHE A 353 -8.70 -15.13 21.26
C PHE A 353 -7.78 -14.03 20.74
N ARG A 354 -8.14 -13.38 19.62
CA ARG A 354 -7.37 -12.26 19.08
C ARG A 354 -7.29 -11.09 20.06
N GLN A 355 -8.39 -10.76 20.73
CA GLN A 355 -8.44 -9.68 21.72
C GLN A 355 -7.58 -9.98 22.96
N VAL A 356 -7.62 -11.22 23.45
CA VAL A 356 -6.91 -11.63 24.68
C VAL A 356 -5.42 -11.88 24.43
N MET A 357 -5.08 -12.56 23.34
CA MET A 357 -3.71 -13.01 23.07
C MET A 357 -2.91 -12.03 22.19
N GLY A 358 -3.56 -11.03 21.59
CA GLY A 358 -2.92 -10.10 20.66
C GLY A 358 -2.50 -10.73 19.32
N VAL A 359 -2.79 -12.02 19.10
CA VAL A 359 -2.47 -12.78 17.89
C VAL A 359 -3.72 -13.50 17.36
N SER A 360 -3.83 -13.64 16.04
CA SER A 360 -4.97 -14.33 15.41
C SER A 360 -4.87 -15.85 15.58
N LEU A 361 -6.01 -16.49 15.89
CA LEU A 361 -6.17 -17.95 15.83
C LEU A 361 -6.26 -18.38 14.36
N ALA A 362 -5.09 -18.69 13.78
CA ALA A 362 -4.87 -19.05 12.36
C ALA A 362 -5.01 -17.94 11.31
#